data_AF-A0A0Q9U2U3-F1
#
_entry.id   AF-A0A0Q9U2U3-F1
#
_cell.length_a   1.000
_cell.length_b   1.000
_cell.length_c   1.000
_cell.angle_alpha   90.00
_cell.angle_beta   90.00
_cell.angle_gamma   90.00
#
_symmetry.space_group_name_H-M   'P 1'
#
loop_
_entity.id
_entity.type
_entity.pdbx_description
1 polymer ?
#
loop_
_entity_poly.entity_id
_entity_poly.type
_entity_poly.pdbx_seq_one_letter_code
_entity_poly.pdbx_strand_id
1 'polypeptide(L)'
;MQVTNNSSHPIMTGEFLIIQKFEIVKWYTLTLSNLAFPAVGYQLQPGESRTMQVGLFQWLPKGTYRLIKEISFDDNGKNVTVSISTPEFEL
;
A
#
# COMPACT_ATOMS: atom_id res chain seq x y z
N MET A 1 -2.39 -3.91 7.57
CA MET A 1 -1.20 -4.31 6.77
C MET A 1 0.05 -4.02 7.58
N GLN A 2 1.04 -4.92 7.58
CA GLN A 2 2.33 -4.70 8.24
C GLN A 2 3.45 -4.68 7.20
N VAL A 3 4.37 -3.74 7.33
CA VAL A 3 5.58 -3.64 6.51
C VAL A 3 6.78 -3.66 7.46
N THR A 4 7.78 -4.47 7.11
CA THR A 4 9.02 -4.62 7.89
C THR A 4 10.22 -4.39 6.98
N ASN A 5 11.17 -3.56 7.43
CA ASN A 5 12.43 -3.36 6.72
C ASN A 5 13.47 -4.39 7.14
N ASN A 6 13.65 -5.44 6.32
CA ASN A 6 14.67 -6.46 6.53
C ASN A 6 16.03 -6.13 5.89
N SER A 7 16.19 -4.92 5.34
CA SER A 7 17.46 -4.49 4.75
C SER A 7 18.35 -3.80 5.78
N SER A 8 19.62 -3.56 5.42
CA SER A 8 20.56 -2.79 6.22
C SER A 8 20.44 -1.27 6.02
N HIS A 9 19.55 -0.80 5.15
CA HIS A 9 19.41 0.62 4.81
C HIS A 9 18.00 1.13 5.11
N PRO A 10 17.82 2.43 5.39
CA PRO A 10 16.48 2.98 5.51
C PRO A 10 15.71 2.89 4.18
N ILE A 11 14.40 2.63 4.26
CA ILE A 11 13.51 2.60 3.08
C ILE A 11 12.42 3.65 3.21
N MET A 12 12.01 4.25 2.09
CA MET A 12 10.93 5.24 2.04
C MET A 12 9.66 4.61 1.48
N THR A 13 8.61 4.47 2.28
CA THR A 13 7.34 4.03 1.71
C THR A 13 6.70 5.17 0.92
N GLY A 14 6.05 4.89 -0.21
CA GLY A 14 5.41 5.93 -1.04
C GLY A 14 4.22 6.57 -0.33
N GLU A 15 3.72 7.72 -0.79
CA GLU A 15 2.67 8.47 -0.09
C GLU A 15 1.24 7.94 -0.31
N PHE A 16 1.04 7.03 -1.25
CA PHE A 16 -0.29 6.60 -1.69
C PHE A 16 -0.59 5.14 -1.35
N LEU A 17 -1.88 4.83 -1.26
CA LEU A 17 -2.42 3.48 -1.20
C LEU A 17 -3.49 3.39 -2.29
N ILE A 18 -3.35 2.40 -3.17
CA ILE A 18 -4.25 2.18 -4.30
C ILE A 18 -5.23 1.08 -3.91
N ILE A 19 -6.52 1.28 -4.11
CA ILE A 19 -7.54 0.24 -3.95
C ILE A 19 -7.91 -0.30 -5.31
N GLN A 20 -7.93 -1.61 -5.45
CA GLN A 20 -8.46 -2.26 -6.64
C GLN A 20 -9.64 -3.16 -6.30
N LYS A 21 -10.65 -3.14 -7.16
CA LYS A 21 -11.79 -4.05 -7.13
C LYS A 21 -11.66 -5.08 -8.25
N PHE A 22 -12.00 -6.33 -7.96
CA PHE A 22 -12.09 -7.35 -8.97
C PHE A 22 -13.46 -7.32 -9.65
N GLU A 23 -13.48 -7.07 -10.95
CA GLU A 23 -14.69 -7.11 -11.77
C GLU A 23 -14.35 -7.75 -13.11
N ILE A 24 -15.26 -8.51 -13.71
CA ILE A 24 -15.12 -9.01 -15.10
C ILE A 24 -13.71 -9.60 -15.36
N VAL A 25 -13.26 -10.49 -14.46
CA VAL A 25 -11.99 -11.21 -14.55
C VAL A 25 -10.72 -10.32 -14.50
N LYS A 26 -10.84 -9.05 -14.08
CA LYS A 26 -9.74 -8.08 -14.03
C LYS A 26 -9.79 -7.20 -12.78
N TRP A 27 -8.63 -6.64 -12.43
CA TRP A 27 -8.50 -5.68 -11.35
C TRP A 27 -8.62 -4.25 -11.87
N TYR A 28 -9.50 -3.46 -11.28
CA TYR A 28 -9.72 -2.06 -11.62
C TYR A 28 -9.37 -1.16 -10.45
N THR A 29 -8.52 -0.16 -10.71
CA THR A 29 -8.20 0.88 -9.72
C THR A 29 -9.41 1.77 -9.45
N LEU A 30 -9.77 1.88 -8.18
CA LEU A 30 -10.82 2.78 -7.72
C LEU A 30 -10.20 4.15 -7.43
N THR A 31 -10.65 5.17 -8.15
CA THR A 31 -10.37 6.57 -7.81
C THR A 31 -11.36 7.02 -6.75
N LEU A 32 -10.90 7.13 -5.51
CA LEU A 32 -11.74 7.52 -4.39
C LEU A 32 -11.46 9.00 -4.07
N SER A 33 -12.39 9.87 -4.46
CA SER A 33 -12.25 11.33 -4.43
C SER A 33 -12.08 11.95 -3.04
N ASN A 34 -12.37 11.20 -1.96
CA ASN A 34 -12.38 11.71 -0.59
C ASN A 34 -11.47 10.93 0.38
N LEU A 35 -10.50 10.17 -0.14
CA LEU A 35 -9.58 9.43 0.71
C LEU A 35 -8.24 10.13 0.83
N ALA A 36 -8.15 10.99 1.85
CA ALA A 36 -6.86 11.37 2.39
C ALA A 36 -6.36 10.22 3.26
N PHE A 37 -5.45 9.40 2.72
CA PHE A 37 -4.63 8.59 3.60
C PHE A 37 -3.72 9.57 4.36
N PRO A 38 -3.72 9.58 5.70
CA PRO A 38 -2.82 10.44 6.44
C PRO A 38 -1.39 10.02 6.08
N ALA A 39 -0.73 10.87 5.28
CA ALA A 39 0.65 10.80 4.81
C ALA A 39 1.28 9.39 4.92
N VAL A 40 1.17 8.61 3.84
CA VAL A 40 1.65 7.21 3.83
C VAL A 40 3.14 7.09 3.53
N GLY A 41 3.82 8.24 3.45
CA GLY A 41 5.26 8.37 3.36
C GLY A 41 5.89 8.36 4.73
N TYR A 42 6.67 7.32 5.03
CA TYR A 42 7.47 7.25 6.24
C TYR A 42 8.76 6.50 5.95
N GLN A 43 9.82 6.90 6.64
CA GLN A 43 11.10 6.21 6.59
C GLN A 43 11.05 5.07 7.61
N LEU A 44 11.26 3.83 7.15
CA LEU A 44 11.47 2.68 8.04
C LEU A 44 12.97 2.46 8.20
N GLN A 45 13.44 2.53 9.44
CA GLN A 45 14.82 2.17 9.77
C GLN A 45 15.03 0.66 9.62
N PRO A 46 16.29 0.18 9.46
CA PRO A 46 16.60 -1.25 9.50
C PRO A 46 16.00 -1.95 10.72
N GLY A 47 15.26 -3.03 10.49
CA GLY A 47 14.57 -3.81 11.53
C GLY A 47 13.24 -3.21 12.03
N GLU A 48 12.87 -2.00 11.59
CA GLU A 48 11.62 -1.37 12.00
C GLU A 48 10.41 -2.05 11.33
N SER A 49 9.33 -2.14 12.10
CA SER A 49 8.03 -2.62 11.62
C SER A 49 6.97 -1.59 11.88
N ARG A 50 6.10 -1.36 10.89
CA ARG A 50 4.95 -0.47 11.04
C ARG A 50 3.66 -1.15 10.61
N THR A 51 2.66 -1.04 11.46
CA THR A 51 1.31 -1.51 11.18
C THR A 51 0.42 -0.35 10.79
N MET A 52 -0.27 -0.51 9.67
CA MET A 52 -1.24 0.44 9.17
C MET A 52 -2.65 -0.09 9.33
N GLN A 53 -3.50 0.70 9.99
CA GLN A 53 -4.94 0.51 9.99
C GLN A 53 -5.55 1.27 8.81
N VAL A 54 -6.25 0.55 7.95
CA VAL A 54 -6.94 1.13 6.79
C VAL A 54 -8.43 1.12 7.12
N GLY A 55 -8.99 2.30 7.40
CA GLY A 55 -10.39 2.46 7.85
C GLY A 55 -11.42 2.66 6.73
N LEU A 56 -11.18 2.09 5.54
CA LEU A 56 -11.86 2.50 4.30
C LEU A 56 -13.07 1.64 3.91
N PHE A 57 -13.28 0.54 4.60
CA PHE A 57 -14.13 -0.55 4.11
C PHE A 57 -15.63 -0.25 4.20
N GLN A 58 -16.04 0.66 5.07
CA GLN A 58 -17.46 0.96 5.32
C GLN A 58 -18.19 1.68 4.18
N TRP A 59 -17.46 2.28 3.23
CA TRP A 59 -18.05 3.05 2.12
C TRP A 59 -17.85 2.38 0.76
N LEU A 60 -17.16 1.24 0.72
CA LEU A 60 -16.99 0.47 -0.51
C LEU A 60 -18.22 -0.42 -0.72
N PRO A 61 -18.73 -0.53 -1.96
CA PRO A 61 -19.74 -1.53 -2.30
C PRO A 61 -19.27 -2.95 -1.94
N LYS A 62 -20.21 -3.91 -1.88
CA LYS A 62 -19.83 -5.32 -1.75
C LYS A 62 -18.98 -5.79 -2.92
N GLY A 63 -18.02 -6.67 -2.65
CA GLY A 63 -17.18 -7.28 -3.67
C GLY A 63 -15.81 -7.70 -3.15
N THR A 64 -14.98 -8.18 -4.08
CA THR A 64 -13.60 -8.61 -3.81
C THR A 64 -12.62 -7.48 -4.11
N TYR A 65 -11.74 -7.20 -3.15
CA TYR A 65 -10.83 -6.07 -3.18
C TYR A 65 -9.39 -6.48 -2.84
N ARG A 66 -8.44 -5.66 -3.28
CA ARG A 66 -7.05 -5.69 -2.80
C ARG A 66 -6.52 -4.26 -2.64
N LEU A 67 -5.58 -4.09 -1.71
CA LEU A 67 -4.84 -2.84 -1.55
C LEU A 67 -3.46 -3.01 -2.16
N ILE A 68 -2.98 -2.01 -2.89
CA ILE A 68 -1.62 -1.93 -3.40
C ILE A 68 -0.91 -0.78 -2.68
N LYS A 69 0.28 -1.09 -2.17
CA LYS A 69 1.19 -0.16 -1.52
C LYS A 69 2.50 -0.10 -2.28
N GLU A 70 2.88 1.11 -2.68
CA GLU A 70 4.19 1.34 -3.30
C GLU A 70 5.22 1.68 -2.22
N ILE A 71 6.40 1.07 -2.35
CA ILE A 71 7.57 1.30 -1.50
C ILE A 71 8.73 1.66 -2.41
N SER A 72 9.40 2.76 -2.10
CA SER A 72 10.56 3.21 -2.84
C SER A 72 11.81 3.17 -1.96
N PHE A 73 12.95 2.83 -2.55
CA PHE A 73 14.21 2.84 -1.82
C PHE A 73 15.34 3.14 -2.78
N ASP A 74 16.40 3.73 -2.23
CA ASP A 74 17.64 3.95 -2.96
C ASP A 74 18.46 2.66 -2.91
N ASP A 75 18.71 2.07 -4.07
CA ASP A 75 19.62 0.95 -4.26
C ASP A 75 20.80 1.42 -5.12
N ASN A 76 21.93 1.71 -4.47
CA ASN A 76 23.17 2.15 -5.10
C ASN A 76 23.02 3.40 -6.00
N GLY A 77 22.28 4.41 -5.53
CA GLY A 77 22.03 5.66 -6.27
C GLY A 77 20.88 5.56 -7.28
N LYS A 78 20.10 4.49 -7.24
CA LYS A 78 18.92 4.28 -8.08
C LYS A 78 17.67 4.20 -7.21
N ASN A 79 16.68 5.04 -7.52
CA ASN A 79 15.35 4.90 -6.93
C ASN A 79 14.64 3.68 -7.53
N VAL A 80 14.49 2.63 -6.73
CA VAL A 80 13.71 1.44 -7.05
C VAL A 80 12.34 1.56 -6.37
N THR A 81 11.27 1.18 -7.07
CA THR A 81 9.91 1.13 -6.50
C THR A 81 9.32 -0.26 -6.64
N VAL A 82 8.79 -0.79 -5.54
CA VAL A 82 8.13 -2.09 -5.46
C VAL A 82 6.68 -1.88 -5.01
N SER A 83 5.75 -2.52 -5.72
CA SER A 83 4.34 -2.58 -5.33
C SER A 83 4.05 -3.85 -4.56
N ILE A 84 3.56 -3.73 -3.33
CA ILE A 84 3.10 -4.84 -2.51
C ILE A 84 1.58 -4.83 -2.51
N SER A 85 0.97 -5.97 -2.86
CA SER A 85 -0.48 -6.14 -2.75
C SER A 85 -0.84 -6.92 -1.49
N THR A 86 -1.92 -6.52 -0.82
CA THR A 86 -2.50 -7.35 0.23
C THR A 86 -3.16 -8.58 -0.38
N PRO A 87 -3.35 -9.66 0.41
CA PRO A 87 -4.31 -10.70 0.06
C PRO A 87 -5.66 -10.08 -0.30
N GLU A 88 -6.38 -10.79 -1.16
CA GLU A 88 -7.74 -10.45 -1.54
C GLU A 88 -8.65 -10.54 -0.31
N PHE A 89 -9.62 -9.62 -0.21
CA PHE A 89 -10.61 -9.63 0.86
C PHE A 89 -12.00 -9.29 0.31
N GLU A 90 -13.02 -9.83 0.95
CA GLU A 90 -14.42 -9.59 0.63
C GLU A 90 -15.05 -8.61 1.64
N LEU A 91 -15.91 -7.73 1.13
CA LEU A 91 -16.76 -6.80 1.89
C LEU A 91 -18.24 -7.10 1.67
#